data_AF-A0A379ABY1-F1
#
_entry.id   AF-A0A379ABY1-F1
#
_cell.length_a   1.000
_cell.length_b   1.000
_cell.length_c   1.000
_cell.angle_alpha   90.00
_cell.angle_beta   90.00
_cell.angle_gamma   90.00
#
_symmetry.space_group_name_H-M   'P 1'
#
loop_
_entity.id
_entity.type
_entity.pdbx_description
1 polymer ?
#
loop_
_entity_poly.entity_id
_entity_poly.type
_entity_poly.pdbx_seq_one_letter_code
_entity_poly.pdbx_strand_id
1 'polypeptide(L)'
;MPAGAGRGNPLDLKDDATAERYAACTEILLDSHELDALMIIHAPSAVAPATETAGHLIDTIARHPRGKLVTLLTNWSGEFSSQAARRAFTQAGYRPGARQRER
;
A
#
# COMPACT_ATOMS: atom_id res chain seq x y z
N MET A 1 -6.54 14.59 3.07
CA MET A 1 -5.26 14.26 2.41
C MET A 1 -4.12 14.96 3.14
N PRO A 2 -3.02 14.28 3.48
CA PRO A 2 -1.87 14.90 4.15
C PRO A 2 -1.21 15.95 3.25
N ALA A 3 -0.53 16.93 3.87
CA ALA A 3 0.14 18.01 3.15
C ALA A 3 1.22 17.45 2.20
N GLY A 4 1.22 17.90 0.94
CA GLY A 4 2.26 17.61 -0.06
C GLY A 4 1.98 16.47 -1.06
N ALA A 5 0.88 15.72 -0.91
CA ALA A 5 0.47 14.75 -1.94
C ALA A 5 -0.09 15.46 -3.18
N GLY A 6 0.39 15.10 -4.37
CA GLY A 6 -0.10 15.65 -5.65
C GLY A 6 -1.56 15.23 -5.91
N ARG A 7 -2.41 16.17 -6.33
CA ARG A 7 -3.82 15.88 -6.69
C ARG A 7 -3.87 15.19 -8.06
N GLY A 8 -3.92 13.86 -8.10
CA GLY A 8 -3.99 13.09 -9.34
C GLY A 8 -4.17 11.59 -9.12
N ASN A 9 -4.43 10.86 -10.21
CA ASN A 9 -4.34 9.40 -10.27
C ASN A 9 -3.30 9.06 -11.37
N PRO A 10 -2.06 8.68 -11.01
CA PRO A 10 -1.61 8.27 -9.67
C PRO A 10 -1.42 9.43 -8.68
N LEU A 11 -1.65 9.14 -7.39
CA LEU A 11 -1.37 10.06 -6.28
C LEU A 11 0.14 10.06 -6.02
N ASP A 12 0.78 11.20 -6.26
CA ASP A 12 2.22 11.36 -6.02
C ASP A 12 2.48 11.71 -4.55
N LEU A 13 3.09 10.78 -3.82
CA LEU A 13 3.47 10.94 -2.42
C LEU A 13 4.79 11.67 -2.21
N LYS A 14 5.48 12.10 -3.26
CA LYS A 14 6.81 12.74 -3.23
C LYS A 14 7.94 11.83 -2.73
N ASP A 15 9.16 12.24 -3.02
CA ASP A 15 10.37 11.44 -2.78
C ASP A 15 10.71 11.25 -1.30
N ASP A 16 10.10 12.04 -0.41
CA ASP A 16 10.26 12.00 1.04
C ASP A 16 9.16 11.21 1.76
N ALA A 17 8.33 10.47 1.02
CA ALA A 17 7.25 9.68 1.60
C ALA A 17 7.78 8.60 2.56
N THR A 18 7.49 8.76 3.85
CA THR A 18 7.78 7.76 4.88
C THR A 18 6.72 6.65 4.91
N ALA A 19 7.00 5.55 5.61
CA ALA A 19 6.04 4.46 5.81
C ALA A 19 4.70 4.95 6.40
N GLU A 20 4.73 5.90 7.33
CA GLU A 20 3.55 6.52 7.94
C GLU A 20 2.75 7.32 6.92
N ARG A 21 3.42 8.02 5.99
CA ARG A 21 2.73 8.76 4.93
C ARG A 21 1.98 7.82 3.99
N TYR A 22 2.57 6.67 3.66
CA TYR A 22 1.91 5.62 2.88
C TYR A 22 0.67 5.07 3.61
N ALA A 23 0.79 4.78 4.91
CA ALA A 23 -0.32 4.31 5.73
C ALA A 23 -1.46 5.35 5.83
N ALA A 24 -1.13 6.61 6.14
CA ALA A 24 -2.11 7.68 6.27
C ALA A 24 -2.87 7.95 4.96
N CYS A 25 -2.19 7.92 3.81
CA CYS A 25 -2.84 8.04 2.51
C CYS A 25 -3.72 6.83 2.21
N THR A 26 -3.26 5.62 2.54
CA THR A 26 -4.05 4.39 2.37
C THR A 26 -5.34 4.44 3.18
N GLU A 27 -5.28 4.85 4.45
CA GLU A 27 -6.45 5.00 5.31
C GLU A 27 -7.49 5.95 4.69
N ILE A 28 -7.05 7.14 4.25
CA ILE A 28 -7.94 8.14 3.62
C ILE A 28 -8.55 7.63 2.31
N LEU A 29 -7.79 6.86 1.54
CA LEU A 29 -8.30 6.25 0.30
C LEU A 29 -9.30 5.13 0.61
N LEU A 30 -9.08 4.33 1.65
CA LEU A 30 -10.01 3.29 2.08
C LEU A 30 -11.30 3.88 2.70
N ASP A 31 -11.22 5.04 3.34
CA ASP A 31 -12.36 5.84 3.80
C ASP A 31 -13.16 6.41 2.62
N SER A 32 -12.52 6.63 1.47
CA SER A 32 -13.23 7.02 0.25
C SER A 32 -14.02 5.84 -0.30
N HIS A 33 -15.32 6.06 -0.48
CA HIS A 33 -16.21 5.05 -1.02
C HIS A 33 -16.13 4.91 -2.55
N GLU A 34 -15.28 5.70 -3.20
CA GLU A 34 -15.21 5.83 -4.65
C GLU A 34 -14.19 4.89 -5.30
N LEU A 35 -13.51 4.03 -4.53
CA LEU A 35 -12.43 3.17 -5.01
C LEU A 35 -12.79 1.69 -4.90
N ASP A 36 -12.71 0.98 -6.03
CA ASP A 36 -12.86 -0.49 -6.11
C ASP A 36 -11.51 -1.22 -6.02
N ALA A 37 -10.43 -0.53 -6.40
CA ALA A 37 -9.07 -1.06 -6.38
C ALA A 37 -8.05 0.01 -6.02
N LEU A 38 -7.01 -0.38 -5.30
CA LEU A 38 -5.90 0.47 -4.89
C LEU A 38 -4.58 -0.16 -5.37
N MET A 39 -3.77 0.59 -6.11
CA MET A 39 -2.43 0.18 -6.52
C MET A 39 -1.37 1.02 -5.82
N ILE A 40 -0.50 0.35 -5.06
CA ILE A 40 0.63 0.98 -4.37
C ILE A 40 1.90 0.67 -5.15
N ILE A 41 2.61 1.71 -5.60
CA ILE A 41 3.91 1.61 -6.26
C ILE A 41 4.95 2.14 -5.27
N HIS A 42 5.82 1.25 -4.80
CA HIS A 42 6.87 1.56 -3.83
C HIS A 42 8.25 1.44 -4.47
N ALA A 43 9.01 2.53 -4.41
CA ALA A 43 10.45 2.52 -4.71
C ALA A 43 11.22 2.65 -3.39
N PRO A 44 11.99 1.62 -2.99
CA PRO A 44 12.72 1.66 -1.72
C PRO A 44 13.68 2.84 -1.64
N SER A 45 13.62 3.58 -0.54
CA SER A 45 14.51 4.71 -0.25
C SER A 45 15.01 4.62 1.20
N ALA A 46 15.96 5.48 1.57
CA ALA A 46 16.50 5.54 2.93
C ALA A 46 15.44 5.92 3.98
N VAL A 47 14.40 6.67 3.59
CA VAL A 47 13.33 7.15 4.47
C VAL A 47 12.08 6.26 4.46
N ALA A 48 12.04 5.28 3.54
CA ALA A 48 10.96 4.29 3.47
C ALA A 48 11.50 2.90 3.08
N PRO A 49 12.06 2.19 4.07
CA PRO A 49 12.45 0.80 3.90
C PRO A 49 11.23 -0.03 3.48
N ALA A 50 11.42 -0.88 2.47
CA ALA A 50 10.32 -1.64 1.88
C ALA A 50 9.61 -2.57 2.89
N THR A 51 10.36 -3.23 3.77
CA THR A 51 9.81 -4.15 4.77
C THR A 51 8.94 -3.43 5.81
N GLU A 52 9.41 -2.29 6.31
CA GLU A 52 8.70 -1.48 7.30
C GLU A 52 7.42 -0.89 6.68
N THR A 53 7.55 -0.29 5.51
CA THR A 53 6.41 0.25 4.74
C THR A 53 5.37 -0.84 4.48
N ALA A 54 5.82 -2.05 4.13
CA ALA A 54 4.92 -3.18 3.90
C ALA A 54 4.14 -3.59 5.16
N GLY A 55 4.81 -3.67 6.32
CA GLY A 55 4.16 -3.99 7.60
C GLY A 55 3.09 -2.97 7.95
N HIS A 56 3.44 -1.68 7.89
CA HIS A 56 2.51 -0.59 8.18
C HIS A 56 1.27 -0.62 7.26
N LEU A 57 1.47 -0.88 5.97
CA LEU A 57 0.37 -0.98 5.01
C LEU A 57 -0.53 -2.19 5.29
N ILE A 58 0.04 -3.37 5.53
CA ILE A 58 -0.72 -4.58 5.85
C ILE A 58 -1.56 -4.35 7.11
N ASP A 59 -0.97 -3.79 8.17
CA ASP A 59 -1.66 -3.55 9.44
C ASP A 59 -2.78 -2.51 9.31
N THR A 60 -2.56 -1.47 8.49
CA THR A 60 -3.57 -0.45 8.20
C THR A 60 -4.75 -1.07 7.45
N ILE A 61 -4.48 -1.81 6.38
CA ILE A 61 -5.51 -2.43 5.55
C ILE A 61 -6.26 -3.52 6.33
N ALA A 62 -5.56 -4.32 7.14
CA ALA A 62 -6.17 -5.40 7.92
C ALA A 62 -7.10 -4.87 9.03
N ARG A 63 -6.78 -3.72 9.63
CA ARG A 63 -7.63 -3.06 10.64
C ARG A 63 -8.82 -2.33 10.03
N HIS A 64 -8.71 -1.90 8.77
CA HIS A 64 -9.75 -1.12 8.12
C HIS A 64 -10.93 -2.02 7.68
N PRO A 65 -12.20 -1.67 8.01
CA PRO A 65 -13.36 -2.49 7.66
C PRO A 65 -13.52 -2.69 6.14
N ARG A 66 -13.09 -1.71 5.34
CA ARG A 66 -13.08 -1.79 3.87
C ARG A 66 -11.84 -2.44 3.27
N GLY A 67 -10.83 -2.80 4.05
CA GLY A 67 -9.58 -3.36 3.52
C GLY A 67 -9.75 -4.70 2.79
N LYS A 68 -10.83 -5.43 3.09
CA LYS A 68 -11.21 -6.66 2.38
C LYS A 68 -12.07 -6.43 1.12
N LEU A 69 -12.68 -5.24 1.01
CA LEU A 69 -13.58 -4.88 -0.09
C LEU A 69 -12.83 -4.28 -1.28
N VAL A 70 -11.73 -3.58 -1.00
CA VAL A 70 -10.90 -2.94 -2.02
C VAL A 70 -9.85 -3.93 -2.53
N THR A 71 -9.75 -4.10 -3.85
CA THR A 71 -8.71 -4.95 -4.43
C THR A 71 -7.36 -4.25 -4.31
N LEU A 72 -6.46 -4.80 -3.51
CA LEU A 72 -5.11 -4.26 -3.33
C LEU A 72 -4.11 -4.86 -4.31
N LEU A 73 -3.42 -3.99 -5.06
CA LEU A 73 -2.28 -4.32 -5.91
C LEU A 73 -1.04 -3.61 -5.37
N THR A 74 0.08 -4.30 -5.31
CA THR A 74 1.35 -3.70 -4.86
C THR A 74 2.47 -4.00 -5.84
N ASN A 75 3.20 -2.98 -6.24
CA ASN A 75 4.46 -3.08 -6.96
C ASN A 75 5.59 -2.60 -6.06
N TRP A 76 6.49 -3.50 -5.69
CA TRP A 76 7.68 -3.20 -4.89
C TRP A 76 8.89 -3.22 -5.81
N SER A 77 9.41 -2.06 -6.19
CA SER A 77 10.61 -1.92 -7.01
C SER A 77 11.86 -2.33 -6.22
N GLY A 78 12.91 -2.80 -6.88
CA GLY A 78 14.13 -3.30 -6.22
C GLY A 78 14.11 -4.81 -5.97
N GLU A 79 15.30 -5.43 -5.98
CA GLU A 79 15.43 -6.89 -6.10
C GLU A 79 15.67 -7.59 -4.74
N PHE A 80 16.48 -6.99 -3.86
CA PHE A 80 16.82 -7.57 -2.55
C PHE A 80 15.97 -7.02 -1.40
N SER A 81 15.82 -5.69 -1.30
CA SER A 81 15.07 -5.03 -0.22
C SER A 81 13.56 -5.29 -0.28
N SER A 82 13.04 -5.65 -1.45
CA SER A 82 11.60 -5.81 -1.69
C SER A 82 11.11 -7.26 -1.63
N GLN A 83 12.00 -8.26 -1.50
CA GLN A 83 11.57 -9.66 -1.36
C GLN A 83 10.79 -9.89 -0.06
N ALA A 84 11.26 -9.33 1.06
CA ALA A 84 10.59 -9.46 2.34
C ALA A 84 9.19 -8.81 2.30
N ALA A 85 9.07 -7.63 1.71
CA ALA A 85 7.79 -6.94 1.50
C ALA A 85 6.82 -7.78 0.65
N ARG A 86 7.25 -8.28 -0.51
CA ARG A 86 6.42 -9.14 -1.37
C ARG A 86 5.96 -10.42 -0.66
N ARG A 87 6.85 -11.04 0.15
CA ARG A 87 6.50 -12.21 0.97
C ARG A 87 5.47 -11.86 2.04
N ALA A 88 5.62 -10.73 2.73
CA ALA A 88 4.67 -10.26 3.74
C ALA A 88 3.26 -10.07 3.13
N PHE A 89 3.15 -9.40 1.99
CA PHE A 89 1.86 -9.24 1.29
C PHE A 89 1.27 -10.58 0.87
N THR A 90 2.09 -11.49 0.35
CA THR A 90 1.64 -12.83 -0.05
C THR A 90 1.14 -13.64 1.16
N GLN A 91 1.82 -13.57 2.30
CA GLN A 91 1.41 -14.25 3.54
C GLN A 91 0.12 -13.67 4.13
N ALA A 92 -0.07 -12.37 4.01
CA ALA A 92 -1.30 -11.69 4.43
C ALA A 92 -2.49 -11.92 3.47
N GLY A 93 -2.30 -12.71 2.40
CA GLY A 93 -3.35 -13.06 1.44
C GLY A 93 -3.54 -12.05 0.30
N TYR A 94 -2.75 -10.98 0.28
CA TYR A 94 -2.73 -9.99 -0.79
C TYR A 94 -1.79 -10.49 -1.90
N ARG A 95 -2.34 -11.24 -2.85
CA ARG A 95 -1.56 -11.74 -3.99
C ARG A 95 -1.32 -10.61 -5.01
N PRO A 96 -0.15 -10.58 -5.67
CA PRO A 96 0.01 -9.81 -6.89
C PRO A 96 -0.98 -10.31 -7.95
N GLY A 97 -2.01 -9.52 -8.26
CA GLY A 97 -2.89 -9.74 -9.42
C GLY A 97 -4.01 -10.79 -9.27
N ALA A 98 -4.40 -11.24 -8.07
CA ALA A 98 -5.52 -12.16 -7.92
C ALA A 98 -6.68 -11.56 -7.11
N ARG A 99 -7.88 -11.56 -7.71
CA ARG A 99 -9.13 -11.23 -7.02
C ARG A 99 -9.31 -12.11 -5.79
N GLN A 100 -9.51 -11.47 -4.65
CA GLN A 100 -9.77 -12.10 -3.36
C GLN A 100 -11.16 -12.74 -3.44
N ARG A 101 -11.23 -14.04 -3.75
CA ARG A 101 -12.48 -14.81 -3.67
C ARG A 101 -12.64 -15.28 -2.23
N GLU A 102 -13.73 -14.82 -1.61
CA GLU A 102 -14.22 -15.31 -0.33
C GLU A 102 -14.45 -16.83 -0.40
N ARG A 103 -14.05 -17.54 0.67
CA ARG A 103 -14.49 -18.91 0.96
C ARG A 103 -15.66 -18.85 1.93
#